data_AF-A0A556MT10-F1
#
_entry.id   AF-A0A556MT10-F1
#
_cell.length_a   1.000
_cell.length_b   1.000
_cell.length_c   1.000
_cell.angle_alpha   90.00
_cell.angle_beta   90.00
_cell.angle_gamma   90.00
#
_symmetry.space_group_name_H-M   'P 1'
#
loop_
_entity.id
_entity.type
_entity.pdbx_description
1 polymer ?
#
loop_
_entity_poly.entity_id
_entity_poly.type
_entity_poly.pdbx_seq_one_letter_code
_entity_poly.pdbx_strand_id
1 'polypeptide(L)'
;MNKVLMAAAVTLLFAACKKDNKQSPQKQIDPPLATFKDSVSLNLDGTFYSYNDVDMIGTGNNQANLKVDSIDKTGHRYISNDPDTLQFYRLFSLKGKSGEISFAFFKRFATKQLIVSHEPIGYGVLMPTDEGDLFKAGTYGFPLDYSGINAHDGIAIALSKNIRLTSYDQTAPGYPVVVNADAQQKAQFKIINSQKETNGYLLEARFSMNLFEHDGTVHKVDNGYIKFRLDESPLGIFNF
;
A
#
# COMPACT_ATOMS: atom_id res chain seq x y z
N MET A 1 -62.62 16.16 -51.19
CA MET A 1 -61.22 16.48 -50.85
C MET A 1 -60.50 15.19 -50.50
N ASN A 2 -59.29 15.05 -51.03
CA ASN A 2 -58.24 14.04 -50.82
C ASN A 2 -58.44 12.59 -51.30
N LYS A 3 -57.73 12.35 -52.41
CA LYS A 3 -57.25 11.11 -53.01
C LYS A 3 -56.13 10.47 -52.15
N VAL A 4 -55.67 9.28 -52.60
CA VAL A 4 -54.31 8.69 -52.42
C VAL A 4 -54.16 7.84 -51.16
N LEU A 5 -53.62 6.61 -51.15
CA LEU A 5 -53.20 5.59 -52.12
C LEU A 5 -52.98 4.31 -51.28
N MET A 6 -53.16 3.10 -51.84
CA MET A 6 -52.10 2.09 -52.09
C MET A 6 -50.95 2.01 -51.06
N ALA A 7 -50.43 0.84 -50.69
CA ALA A 7 -50.63 -0.53 -51.11
C ALA A 7 -49.76 -1.41 -50.18
N ALA A 8 -50.10 -2.70 -50.18
CA ALA A 8 -49.21 -3.84 -50.16
C ALA A 8 -47.95 -3.79 -49.28
N ALA A 9 -47.78 -4.84 -48.46
CA ALA A 9 -46.97 -5.98 -48.89
C ALA A 9 -46.51 -6.78 -47.67
N VAL A 10 -46.85 -8.07 -47.72
CA VAL A 10 -45.92 -9.15 -47.37
C VAL A 10 -45.70 -9.36 -45.87
N THR A 11 -46.63 -10.14 -45.31
CA THR A 11 -46.32 -11.24 -44.41
C THR A 11 -45.15 -12.08 -44.98
N LEU A 12 -43.95 -11.85 -44.46
CA LEU A 12 -42.83 -12.77 -44.57
C LEU A 12 -42.43 -13.26 -43.19
N LEU A 13 -42.72 -14.54 -43.01
CA LEU A 13 -42.15 -15.50 -42.07
C LEU A 13 -40.69 -15.16 -41.71
N PHE A 14 -40.48 -14.64 -40.51
CA PHE A 14 -39.23 -14.83 -39.77
C PHE A 14 -39.55 -15.43 -38.40
N ALA A 15 -39.90 -16.71 -38.44
CA ALA A 15 -39.57 -17.63 -37.36
C ALA A 15 -38.04 -17.72 -37.28
N ALA A 16 -37.41 -16.80 -36.55
CA ALA A 16 -35.99 -16.85 -36.23
C ALA A 16 -35.86 -16.92 -34.70
N CYS A 17 -35.70 -18.16 -34.23
CA CYS A 17 -35.11 -18.60 -32.97
C CYS A 17 -34.93 -17.54 -31.88
N LYS A 18 -35.82 -17.55 -30.88
CA LYS A 18 -35.40 -17.27 -29.50
C LYS A 18 -34.40 -18.35 -29.08
N LYS A 19 -33.11 -18.11 -29.30
CA LYS A 19 -32.07 -18.73 -28.48
C LYS A 19 -31.91 -17.84 -27.26
N ASP A 20 -32.31 -18.36 -26.11
CA ASP A 20 -31.94 -17.83 -24.80
C ASP A 20 -30.41 -17.83 -24.70
N ASN A 21 -29.81 -16.75 -25.16
CA ASN A 21 -28.41 -16.49 -24.90
C ASN A 21 -28.36 -15.90 -23.49
N LYS A 22 -28.43 -16.80 -22.49
CA LYS A 22 -27.83 -16.50 -21.19
C LYS A 22 -26.35 -16.30 -21.45
N GLN A 23 -25.98 -15.06 -21.75
CA GLN A 23 -24.61 -14.62 -21.79
C GLN A 23 -24.08 -14.85 -20.37
N SER A 24 -23.40 -15.99 -20.18
CA SER A 24 -22.57 -16.21 -19.01
C SER A 24 -21.72 -14.96 -18.81
N PRO A 25 -21.53 -14.46 -17.57
CA PRO A 25 -20.67 -13.32 -17.35
C PRO A 25 -19.35 -13.63 -18.06
N GLN A 26 -19.00 -12.83 -19.07
CA GLN A 26 -17.65 -12.92 -19.63
C GLN A 26 -16.74 -12.71 -18.42
N LYS A 27 -16.04 -13.78 -18.04
CA LYS A 27 -14.99 -13.71 -17.03
C LYS A 27 -14.06 -12.64 -17.57
N GLN A 28 -14.09 -11.45 -16.97
CA GLN A 28 -13.18 -10.37 -17.29
C GLN A 28 -11.79 -11.00 -17.14
N ILE A 29 -11.14 -11.25 -18.27
CA ILE A 29 -9.78 -11.76 -18.26
C ILE A 29 -8.98 -10.55 -17.81
N ASP A 30 -8.68 -10.50 -16.51
CA ASP A 30 -7.80 -9.49 -15.97
C ASP A 30 -6.52 -9.52 -16.83
N PRO A 31 -6.07 -8.36 -17.36
CA PRO A 31 -4.90 -8.33 -18.20
C PRO A 31 -3.72 -8.97 -17.44
N PRO A 32 -2.85 -9.74 -18.13
CA PRO A 32 -1.75 -10.42 -17.48
C PRO A 32 -0.87 -9.42 -16.73
N LEU A 33 -0.43 -9.82 -15.53
CA LEU A 33 0.39 -9.01 -14.61
C LEU A 33 1.60 -8.35 -15.31
N ALA A 34 2.14 -8.99 -16.35
CA ALA A 34 3.27 -8.50 -17.15
C ALA A 34 3.06 -7.15 -17.90
N THR A 35 1.82 -6.66 -18.04
CA THR A 35 1.52 -5.35 -18.67
C THR A 35 1.40 -4.19 -17.67
N PHE A 36 1.77 -4.42 -16.41
CA PHE A 36 1.54 -3.49 -15.30
C PHE A 36 2.49 -2.29 -15.33
N LYS A 37 1.89 -1.09 -15.25
CA LYS A 37 2.57 0.15 -14.84
C LYS A 37 2.28 0.38 -13.36
N ASP A 38 3.33 0.67 -12.59
CA ASP A 38 3.21 1.03 -11.19
C ASP A 38 2.26 2.20 -11.00
N SER A 39 1.30 2.02 -10.10
CA SER A 39 0.25 3.01 -9.88
C SER A 39 -0.44 2.84 -8.55
N VAL A 40 -0.86 3.97 -8.02
CA VAL A 40 -1.71 4.06 -6.83
C VAL A 40 -2.86 4.99 -7.15
N SER A 41 -4.07 4.60 -6.74
CA SER A 41 -5.25 5.47 -6.76
C SER A 41 -6.02 5.35 -5.46
N LEU A 42 -6.64 6.43 -5.02
CA LEU A 42 -7.43 6.46 -3.79
C LEU A 42 -8.39 7.65 -3.79
N ASN A 43 -9.42 7.58 -2.96
CA ASN A 43 -10.21 8.74 -2.56
C ASN A 43 -9.76 9.21 -1.18
N LEU A 44 -9.40 10.49 -1.05
CA LEU A 44 -9.12 11.15 0.23
C LEU A 44 -10.21 12.18 0.47
N ASP A 45 -11.00 11.98 1.52
CA ASP A 45 -12.19 12.78 1.85
C ASP A 45 -13.12 12.97 0.64
N GLY A 46 -13.32 11.88 -0.13
CA GLY A 46 -14.15 11.86 -1.33
C GLY A 46 -13.52 12.47 -2.59
N THR A 47 -12.30 13.02 -2.51
CA THR A 47 -11.58 13.53 -3.69
C THR A 47 -10.64 12.45 -4.23
N PHE A 48 -10.69 12.20 -5.55
CA PHE A 48 -9.86 11.19 -6.20
C PHE A 48 -8.42 11.68 -6.45
N TYR A 49 -7.45 10.81 -6.18
CA TYR A 49 -6.02 11.03 -6.44
C TYR A 49 -5.40 9.82 -7.15
N SER A 50 -4.37 10.09 -7.95
CA SER A 50 -3.59 9.06 -8.64
C SER A 50 -2.10 9.41 -8.67
N TYR A 51 -1.26 8.41 -8.48
CA TYR A 51 0.20 8.48 -8.46
C TYR A 51 0.73 7.38 -9.37
N ASN A 52 1.69 7.68 -10.25
CA ASN A 52 2.14 6.74 -11.28
C ASN A 52 3.56 7.01 -11.79
N ASP A 53 4.31 7.81 -11.04
CA ASP A 53 5.72 8.11 -11.28
C ASP A 53 6.52 7.56 -10.11
N VAL A 54 7.30 6.50 -10.34
CA VAL A 54 8.08 5.86 -9.26
C VAL A 54 9.16 6.85 -8.81
N ASP A 55 9.21 7.11 -7.51
CA ASP A 55 10.13 8.10 -6.95
C ASP A 55 11.23 7.44 -6.14
N MET A 56 10.85 6.60 -5.17
CA MET A 56 11.81 5.94 -4.29
C MET A 56 11.46 4.47 -4.11
N ILE A 57 12.50 3.65 -4.01
CA ILE A 57 12.46 2.29 -3.47
C ILE A 57 13.57 2.22 -2.43
N GLY A 58 13.28 1.67 -1.26
CA GLY A 58 14.21 1.64 -0.15
C GLY A 58 14.00 0.43 0.75
N THR A 59 15.05 0.12 1.48
CA THR A 59 15.10 -0.99 2.44
C THR A 59 15.80 -0.48 3.70
N GLY A 60 15.34 -0.91 4.88
CA GLY A 60 15.97 -0.47 6.13
C GLY A 60 15.54 -1.26 7.34
N ASN A 61 16.11 -0.89 8.48
CA ASN A 61 15.75 -1.42 9.78
C ASN A 61 15.41 -0.30 10.75
N ASN A 62 14.43 -0.56 11.60
CA ASN A 62 14.18 0.19 12.82
C ASN A 62 14.47 -0.68 14.04
N GLN A 63 14.81 -0.04 15.16
CA GLN A 63 14.76 -0.69 16.46
C GLN A 63 13.30 -1.10 16.76
N ALA A 64 13.10 -2.32 17.23
CA ALA A 64 11.78 -2.83 17.58
C ALA A 64 11.53 -2.75 19.09
N ASN A 65 10.24 -2.75 19.46
CA ASN A 65 9.79 -2.84 20.85
C ASN A 65 10.43 -1.78 21.77
N LEU A 66 10.52 -0.53 21.30
CA LEU A 66 11.07 0.55 22.14
C LEU A 66 10.21 0.76 23.37
N LYS A 67 10.86 0.99 24.50
CA LYS A 67 10.22 1.23 25.78
C LYS A 67 10.80 2.45 26.44
N VAL A 68 9.92 3.32 26.91
CA VAL A 68 10.31 4.49 27.70
C VAL A 68 10.48 4.02 29.15
N ASP A 69 11.71 4.00 29.63
CA ASP A 69 12.04 3.52 30.98
C ASP A 69 11.82 4.61 32.02
N SER A 70 12.24 5.84 31.70
CA SER A 70 12.02 7.00 32.55
C SER A 70 12.12 8.31 31.79
N ILE A 71 11.54 9.36 32.36
CA ILE A 71 11.67 10.73 31.89
C ILE A 71 12.20 11.54 33.07
N ASP A 72 13.32 12.24 32.88
CA ASP A 72 13.89 13.07 33.93
C ASP A 72 13.19 14.43 34.04
N LYS A 73 13.62 15.24 35.00
CA LYS A 73 13.06 16.57 35.26
C LYS A 73 13.30 17.58 34.13
N THR A 74 14.26 17.31 33.23
CA THR A 74 14.55 18.13 32.05
C THR A 74 13.73 17.72 30.83
N GLY A 75 12.97 16.63 30.93
CA GLY A 75 12.25 16.03 29.81
C GLY A 75 13.12 15.10 28.95
N HIS A 76 14.35 14.80 29.38
CA HIS A 76 15.18 13.79 28.73
C HIS A 76 14.59 12.40 28.96
N ARG A 77 14.59 11.58 27.91
CA ARG A 77 13.93 10.26 27.89
C ARG A 77 14.98 9.18 27.81
N TYR A 78 14.92 8.26 28.76
CA TYR A 78 15.69 7.03 28.72
C TYR A 78 14.83 5.96 28.05
N ILE A 79 15.30 5.46 26.91
CA ILE A 79 14.58 4.52 26.07
C ILE A 79 15.44 3.28 25.91
N SER A 80 14.88 2.13 26.26
CA SER A 80 15.43 0.82 25.94
C SER A 80 14.74 0.22 24.71
N ASN A 81 15.36 -0.79 24.14
CA ASN A 81 14.85 -1.58 23.04
C ASN A 81 15.03 -3.07 23.35
N ASP A 82 14.37 -3.91 22.55
CA ASP A 82 14.66 -5.34 22.51
C ASP A 82 15.89 -5.56 21.60
N PRO A 83 17.07 -5.94 22.15
CA PRO A 83 18.29 -6.09 21.35
C PRO A 83 18.23 -7.28 20.38
N ASP A 84 17.33 -8.25 20.64
CA ASP A 84 17.22 -9.47 19.87
C ASP A 84 16.18 -9.36 18.74
N THR A 85 15.52 -8.21 18.59
CA THR A 85 14.48 -7.99 17.59
C THR A 85 14.73 -6.69 16.81
N LEU A 86 14.67 -6.78 15.48
CA LEU A 86 14.67 -5.62 14.59
C LEU A 86 13.40 -5.61 13.74
N GLN A 87 12.90 -4.41 13.45
CA GLN A 87 11.85 -4.23 12.45
C GLN A 87 12.52 -4.01 11.10
N PHE A 88 12.37 -4.95 10.18
CA PHE A 88 12.77 -4.78 8.79
C PHE A 88 11.63 -4.13 8.01
N TYR A 89 11.96 -3.24 7.07
CA TYR A 89 10.97 -2.63 6.20
C TYR A 89 11.44 -2.48 4.75
N ARG A 90 10.46 -2.56 3.84
CA ARG A 90 10.59 -2.20 2.42
C ARG A 90 9.68 -1.01 2.16
N LEU A 91 10.28 0.05 1.64
CA LEU A 91 9.67 1.35 1.38
C LEU A 91 9.58 1.55 -0.13
N PHE A 92 8.48 2.11 -0.59
CA PHE A 92 8.41 2.65 -1.94
C PHE A 92 7.50 3.87 -1.97
N SER A 93 7.74 4.78 -2.91
CA SER A 93 6.93 5.96 -3.12
C SER A 93 6.66 6.21 -4.59
N LEU A 94 5.48 6.80 -4.85
CA LEU A 94 5.09 7.29 -6.16
C LEU A 94 4.70 8.75 -6.06
N LYS A 95 5.18 9.53 -7.03
CA LYS A 95 4.77 10.90 -7.28
C LYS A 95 3.56 10.97 -8.21
N GLY A 96 2.85 12.08 -8.06
CA GLY A 96 1.75 12.50 -8.91
C GLY A 96 1.62 14.02 -8.86
N LYS A 97 0.64 14.57 -9.60
CA LYS A 97 0.41 16.03 -9.63
C LYS A 97 0.09 16.64 -8.26
N SER A 98 -0.39 15.81 -7.34
CA SER A 98 -0.83 16.22 -6.00
C SER A 98 0.18 15.87 -4.90
N GLY A 99 1.44 15.62 -5.24
CA GLY A 99 2.49 15.28 -4.30
C GLY A 99 2.92 13.82 -4.38
N GLU A 100 3.25 13.23 -3.23
CA GLU A 100 3.84 11.90 -3.14
C GLU A 100 3.06 11.03 -2.16
N ILE A 101 2.87 9.75 -2.51
CA ILE A 101 2.42 8.73 -1.58
C ILE A 101 3.52 7.69 -1.39
N SER A 102 3.78 7.33 -0.14
CA SER A 102 4.77 6.33 0.24
C SER A 102 4.14 5.25 1.10
N PHE A 103 4.68 4.05 0.99
CA PHE A 103 4.22 2.85 1.67
C PHE A 103 5.42 2.12 2.24
N ALA A 104 5.36 1.76 3.52
CA ALA A 104 6.31 0.87 4.16
C ALA A 104 5.61 -0.45 4.49
N PHE A 105 6.09 -1.55 3.91
CA PHE A 105 5.80 -2.91 4.36
C PHE A 105 6.82 -3.26 5.43
N PHE A 106 6.40 -3.63 6.63
CA PHE A 106 7.34 -3.94 7.70
C PHE A 106 6.92 -5.11 8.57
N LYS A 107 7.94 -5.81 9.08
CA LYS A 107 7.79 -6.97 9.95
C LYS A 107 8.96 -7.04 10.91
N ARG A 108 8.69 -7.46 12.14
CA ARG A 108 9.71 -7.73 13.15
C ARG A 108 10.29 -9.12 12.94
N PHE A 109 11.60 -9.21 13.07
CA PHE A 109 12.36 -10.45 12.99
C PHE A 109 13.30 -10.52 14.18
N ALA A 110 13.54 -11.74 14.66
CA ALA A 110 14.66 -11.94 15.57
C ALA A 110 15.95 -11.62 14.80
N THR A 111 16.88 -10.88 15.40
CA THR A 111 18.12 -10.41 14.74
C THR A 111 18.92 -11.57 14.13
N LYS A 112 18.89 -12.76 14.77
CA LYS A 112 19.52 -13.99 14.27
C LYS A 112 18.94 -14.55 12.96
N GLN A 113 17.76 -14.09 12.55
CA GLN A 113 17.10 -14.48 11.30
C GLN A 113 17.49 -13.55 10.13
N LEU A 114 18.24 -12.48 10.42
CA LEU A 114 18.64 -11.48 9.46
C LEU A 114 20.09 -11.69 9.03
N ILE A 115 20.36 -11.36 7.77
CA ILE A 115 21.69 -11.36 7.17
C ILE A 115 22.00 -9.96 6.66
N VAL A 116 23.28 -9.62 6.56
CA VAL A 116 23.68 -8.35 5.94
C VAL A 116 23.35 -8.41 4.45
N SER A 117 22.52 -7.48 4.00
CA SER A 117 22.15 -7.33 2.60
C SER A 117 23.35 -6.87 1.79
N HIS A 118 23.52 -7.53 0.65
CA HIS A 118 24.41 -7.11 -0.43
C HIS A 118 23.61 -6.61 -1.65
N GLU A 119 22.30 -6.44 -1.51
CA GLU A 119 21.47 -5.80 -2.51
C GLU A 119 21.91 -4.33 -2.64
N PRO A 120 21.97 -3.76 -3.86
CA PRO A 120 22.31 -2.35 -4.00
C PRO A 120 21.29 -1.44 -3.29
N ILE A 121 20.02 -1.86 -3.24
CA ILE A 121 18.96 -1.21 -2.47
C ILE A 121 19.04 -1.73 -1.03
N GLY A 122 19.79 -1.02 -0.18
CA GLY A 122 19.95 -1.39 1.23
C GLY A 122 21.25 -2.14 1.56
N TYR A 123 22.33 -1.89 0.82
CA TYR A 123 23.65 -2.43 1.14
C TYR A 123 24.02 -2.17 2.61
N GLY A 124 24.32 -3.23 3.36
CA GLY A 124 24.64 -3.14 4.78
C GLY A 124 23.44 -3.20 5.74
N VAL A 125 22.20 -3.19 5.22
CA VAL A 125 20.97 -3.37 6.01
C VAL A 125 20.82 -4.85 6.41
N LEU A 126 20.26 -5.12 7.59
CA LEU A 126 19.95 -6.48 8.00
C LEU A 126 18.59 -6.91 7.41
N MET A 127 18.61 -7.84 6.46
CA MET A 127 17.42 -8.32 5.74
C MET A 127 17.12 -9.79 6.09
N PRO A 128 15.85 -10.23 6.10
CA PRO A 128 15.54 -11.64 6.21
C PRO A 128 15.98 -12.37 4.94
N THR A 129 16.33 -13.65 5.06
CA THR A 129 16.68 -14.49 3.90
C THR A 129 15.49 -14.77 2.97
N ASP A 130 14.27 -14.63 3.49
CA ASP A 130 13.03 -14.70 2.74
C ASP A 130 12.09 -13.56 3.14
N GLU A 131 11.82 -12.67 2.20
CA GLU A 131 10.91 -11.54 2.34
C GLU A 131 9.47 -11.86 1.90
N GLY A 132 9.22 -13.07 1.38
CA GLY A 132 7.92 -13.44 0.81
C GLY A 132 6.76 -13.25 1.78
N ASP A 133 7.02 -13.36 3.09
CA ASP A 133 6.06 -13.10 4.15
C ASP A 133 5.55 -11.64 4.18
N LEU A 134 6.38 -10.64 3.83
CA LEU A 134 5.95 -9.24 3.78
C LEU A 134 4.94 -9.00 2.65
N PHE A 135 4.98 -9.84 1.62
CA PHE A 135 4.29 -9.61 0.35
C PHE A 135 3.25 -10.67 0.01
N LYS A 136 2.99 -11.61 0.92
CA LYS A 136 2.04 -12.69 0.71
C LYS A 136 0.61 -12.16 0.56
N ALA A 137 -0.19 -12.78 -0.32
CA ALA A 137 -1.61 -12.47 -0.39
C ALA A 137 -2.28 -12.66 0.98
N GLY A 138 -3.00 -11.64 1.45
CA GLY A 138 -3.44 -11.59 2.84
C GLY A 138 -3.98 -10.24 3.26
N THR A 139 -4.42 -10.17 4.52
CA THR A 139 -4.85 -8.92 5.16
C THR A 139 -3.78 -8.46 6.13
N TYR A 140 -3.46 -7.18 6.08
CA TYR A 140 -2.47 -6.50 6.91
C TYR A 140 -3.13 -5.33 7.63
N GLY A 141 -2.66 -5.05 8.84
CA GLY A 141 -3.11 -3.92 9.64
C GLY A 141 -2.30 -2.64 9.37
N PHE A 142 -2.82 -1.52 9.89
CA PHE A 142 -2.14 -0.23 9.96
C PHE A 142 -1.83 0.08 11.42
N PRO A 143 -0.71 -0.43 11.96
CA PRO A 143 -0.41 -0.17 13.35
C PRO A 143 0.00 1.29 13.53
N LEU A 144 -0.45 1.89 14.63
CA LEU A 144 -0.25 3.31 14.91
C LEU A 144 1.16 3.64 15.44
N ASP A 145 1.94 2.61 15.76
CA ASP A 145 3.24 2.73 16.43
C ASP A 145 4.44 2.63 15.49
N TYR A 146 4.22 2.64 14.17
CA TYR A 146 5.28 2.70 13.18
C TYR A 146 6.09 4.01 13.32
N SER A 147 7.42 3.91 13.30
CA SER A 147 8.35 5.00 13.60
C SER A 147 8.28 5.53 15.05
N GLY A 148 7.40 4.95 15.88
CA GLY A 148 7.31 5.17 17.32
C GLY A 148 7.96 4.00 18.06
N ILE A 149 7.17 3.21 18.78
CA ILE A 149 7.69 2.08 19.55
C ILE A 149 7.93 0.80 18.73
N ASN A 150 7.40 0.73 17.50
CA ASN A 150 7.62 -0.37 16.56
C ASN A 150 7.34 -1.76 17.19
N ALA A 151 6.19 -1.90 17.86
CA ALA A 151 5.79 -3.13 18.55
C ALA A 151 4.86 -4.03 17.70
N HIS A 152 4.51 -3.60 16.49
CA HIS A 152 3.62 -4.35 15.60
C HIS A 152 4.21 -4.48 14.19
N ASP A 153 3.68 -5.45 13.45
CA ASP A 153 3.94 -5.67 12.03
C ASP A 153 2.78 -5.09 11.21
N GLY A 154 3.02 -4.70 9.96
CA GLY A 154 1.95 -4.20 9.10
C GLY A 154 2.42 -3.28 7.99
N ILE A 155 1.52 -2.38 7.61
CA ILE A 155 1.73 -1.38 6.56
C ILE A 155 1.64 0.01 7.16
N ALA A 156 2.53 0.89 6.75
CA ALA A 156 2.43 2.32 7.01
C ALA A 156 2.34 3.06 5.70
N ILE A 157 1.47 4.06 5.62
CA ILE A 157 1.30 4.90 4.45
C ILE A 157 1.49 6.35 4.87
N ALA A 158 2.25 7.11 4.08
CA ALA A 158 2.35 8.54 4.23
C ALA A 158 2.01 9.24 2.91
N LEU A 159 1.22 10.30 3.00
CA LEU A 159 0.88 11.17 1.89
C LEU A 159 1.42 12.57 2.16
N SER A 160 2.23 13.07 1.23
CA SER A 160 2.83 14.40 1.29
C SER A 160 2.17 15.30 0.25
N LYS A 161 1.22 16.15 0.68
CA LYS A 161 0.48 17.10 -0.16
C LYS A 161 0.28 18.42 0.60
N ASN A 162 1.28 19.31 0.56
CA ASN A 162 1.40 20.53 1.38
C ASN A 162 1.48 20.31 2.91
N ILE A 163 0.66 19.40 3.42
CA ILE A 163 0.72 18.81 4.75
C ILE A 163 1.15 17.34 4.65
N ARG A 164 1.71 16.80 5.73
CA ARG A 164 2.06 15.38 5.84
C ARG A 164 0.97 14.63 6.58
N LEU A 165 0.37 13.67 5.91
CA LEU A 165 -0.66 12.78 6.42
C LEU A 165 -0.09 11.36 6.58
N THR A 166 -0.31 10.71 7.71
CA THR A 166 0.24 9.36 7.99
C THR A 166 -0.82 8.40 8.50
N SER A 167 -0.71 7.11 8.17
CA SER A 167 -1.60 6.07 8.72
C SER A 167 -1.27 5.69 10.17
N TYR A 168 -0.20 6.28 10.72
CA TYR A 168 0.37 6.04 12.05
C TYR A 168 0.50 7.36 12.80
N ASP A 169 0.70 7.28 14.11
CA ASP A 169 0.90 8.46 14.96
C ASP A 169 2.30 9.05 14.75
N GLN A 170 2.40 10.38 14.62
CA GLN A 170 3.65 11.07 14.30
C GLN A 170 4.45 11.50 15.54
N THR A 171 4.03 11.07 16.74
CA THR A 171 4.72 11.42 17.99
C THR A 171 5.95 10.55 18.22
N ALA A 172 7.00 11.18 18.71
CA ALA A 172 8.21 10.46 19.09
C ALA A 172 7.95 9.58 20.33
N PRO A 173 8.72 8.49 20.52
CA PRO A 173 8.62 7.65 21.70
C PRO A 173 8.68 8.44 23.02
N GLY A 174 7.71 8.19 23.90
CA GLY A 174 7.60 8.87 25.20
C GLY A 174 6.98 10.26 25.16
N TYR A 175 6.40 10.66 24.03
CA TYR A 175 5.44 11.75 23.99
C TYR A 175 4.01 11.19 24.05
N PRO A 176 3.03 11.97 24.54
CA PRO A 176 1.63 11.55 24.51
C PRO A 176 1.19 11.32 23.06
N VAL A 177 0.72 10.11 22.78
CA VAL A 177 0.11 9.74 21.49
C VAL A 177 -1.13 10.62 21.27
N VAL A 178 -1.29 11.14 20.05
CA VAL A 178 -2.40 12.03 19.69
C VAL A 178 -3.53 11.24 19.02
N VAL A 179 -3.20 10.16 18.31
CA VAL A 179 -4.14 9.29 17.64
C VAL A 179 -4.67 8.20 18.56
N ASN A 180 -5.99 8.05 18.65
CA ASN A 180 -6.61 6.99 19.45
C ASN A 180 -6.32 5.59 18.87
N ALA A 181 -6.07 4.60 19.72
CA ALA A 181 -5.88 3.20 19.34
C ALA A 181 -6.98 2.63 18.42
N ASP A 182 -8.21 3.11 18.58
CA ASP A 182 -9.36 2.65 17.79
C ASP A 182 -9.48 3.33 16.41
N ALA A 183 -8.64 4.33 16.13
CA ALA A 183 -8.72 5.14 14.91
C ALA A 183 -8.52 4.32 13.63
N GLN A 184 -7.92 3.12 13.71
CA GLN A 184 -7.74 2.22 12.56
C GLN A 184 -8.56 0.92 12.66
N GLN A 185 -9.52 0.78 13.59
CA GLN A 185 -10.27 -0.49 13.79
C GLN A 185 -10.97 -1.01 12.53
N LYS A 186 -11.40 -0.13 11.62
CA LYS A 186 -12.06 -0.50 10.35
C LYS A 186 -11.14 -0.40 9.14
N ALA A 187 -9.87 -0.08 9.36
CA ALA A 187 -8.90 0.03 8.31
C ALA A 187 -8.42 -1.36 7.87
N GLN A 188 -8.12 -1.48 6.58
CA GLN A 188 -7.69 -2.74 5.99
C GLN A 188 -6.74 -2.48 4.84
N PHE A 189 -5.62 -3.19 4.81
CA PHE A 189 -4.80 -3.36 3.62
C PHE A 189 -4.87 -4.82 3.19
N LYS A 190 -5.28 -5.09 1.96
CA LYS A 190 -5.43 -6.45 1.45
C LYS A 190 -4.62 -6.63 0.18
N ILE A 191 -3.54 -7.41 0.27
CA ILE A 191 -2.82 -7.91 -0.91
C ILE A 191 -3.72 -8.97 -1.55
N ILE A 192 -4.21 -8.66 -2.75
CA ILE A 192 -5.12 -9.52 -3.51
C ILE A 192 -4.36 -10.40 -4.50
N ASN A 193 -3.20 -9.95 -4.98
CA ASN A 193 -2.31 -10.75 -5.79
C ASN A 193 -0.85 -10.44 -5.44
N SER A 194 -0.04 -11.49 -5.42
CA SER A 194 1.41 -11.41 -5.23
C SER A 194 2.07 -12.48 -6.07
N GLN A 195 2.98 -12.04 -6.93
CA GLN A 195 3.76 -12.89 -7.80
C GLN A 195 5.24 -12.62 -7.54
N LYS A 196 5.97 -13.66 -7.13
CA LYS A 196 7.42 -13.61 -7.05
C LYS A 196 7.99 -13.64 -8.47
N GLU A 197 8.84 -12.68 -8.77
CA GLU A 197 9.62 -12.56 -10.00
C GLU A 197 11.08 -12.94 -9.73
N THR A 198 11.89 -13.06 -10.79
CA THR A 198 13.32 -13.38 -10.65
C THR A 198 14.07 -12.37 -9.77
N ASN A 199 13.66 -11.10 -9.81
CA ASN A 199 14.34 -9.99 -9.13
C ASN A 199 13.37 -9.20 -8.23
N GLY A 200 12.37 -9.85 -7.63
CA GLY A 200 11.48 -9.17 -6.69
C GLY A 200 10.03 -9.64 -6.72
N TYR A 201 9.08 -8.72 -6.52
CA TYR A 201 7.66 -9.04 -6.39
C TYR A 201 6.77 -8.09 -7.18
N LEU A 202 5.74 -8.63 -7.82
CA LEU A 202 4.65 -7.86 -8.39
C LEU A 202 3.41 -7.99 -7.49
N LEU A 203 2.94 -6.86 -6.99
CA LEU A 203 1.88 -6.78 -6.00
C LEU A 203 0.67 -6.03 -6.52
N GLU A 204 -0.49 -6.53 -6.14
CA GLU A 204 -1.76 -5.85 -6.30
C GLU A 204 -2.49 -5.87 -4.96
N ALA A 205 -2.93 -4.70 -4.48
CA ALA A 205 -3.62 -4.58 -3.21
C ALA A 205 -4.75 -3.54 -3.24
N ARG A 206 -5.69 -3.71 -2.31
CA ARG A 206 -6.75 -2.74 -2.01
C ARG A 206 -6.61 -2.28 -0.57
N PHE A 207 -6.97 -1.02 -0.31
CA PHE A 207 -6.90 -0.48 1.03
C PHE A 207 -7.98 0.57 1.32
N SER A 208 -8.33 0.67 2.59
CA SER A 208 -9.12 1.74 3.17
C SER A 208 -8.62 1.97 4.58
N MET A 209 -8.46 3.23 4.97
CA MET A 209 -7.87 3.59 6.26
C MET A 209 -8.18 5.03 6.62
N ASN A 210 -7.73 5.44 7.79
CA ASN A 210 -7.60 6.84 8.13
C ASN A 210 -6.14 7.29 7.98
N LEU A 211 -5.95 8.54 7.60
CA LEU A 211 -4.68 9.25 7.68
C LEU A 211 -4.80 10.39 8.70
N PHE A 212 -3.70 10.74 9.34
CA PHE A 212 -3.65 11.69 10.44
C PHE A 212 -2.66 12.81 10.14
N GLU A 213 -3.07 14.04 10.40
CA GLU A 213 -2.16 15.17 10.60
C GLU A 213 -1.40 15.02 11.93
N HIS A 214 -0.40 15.88 12.14
CA HIS A 214 0.40 15.86 13.38
C HIS A 214 -0.45 16.16 14.63
N ASP A 215 -1.53 16.94 14.51
CA ASP A 215 -2.44 17.27 15.60
C ASP A 215 -3.57 16.23 15.81
N GLY A 216 -3.53 15.12 15.06
CA GLY A 216 -4.53 14.05 15.12
C GLY A 216 -5.78 14.29 14.26
N THR A 217 -5.85 15.38 13.51
CA THR A 217 -6.93 15.59 12.53
C THR A 217 -7.00 14.42 11.56
N VAL A 218 -8.21 13.88 11.38
CA VAL A 218 -8.45 12.63 10.66
C VAL A 218 -8.95 12.90 9.25
N HIS A 219 -8.31 12.25 8.28
CA HIS A 219 -8.72 12.21 6.89
C HIS A 219 -9.02 10.78 6.46
N LYS A 220 -10.15 10.59 5.79
CA LYS A 220 -10.60 9.25 5.41
C LYS A 220 -10.06 8.89 4.03
N VAL A 221 -9.47 7.70 3.93
CA VAL A 221 -9.09 7.08 2.67
C VAL A 221 -10.00 5.90 2.36
N ASP A 222 -10.67 5.96 1.22
CA ASP A 222 -11.52 4.90 0.68
C ASP A 222 -11.12 4.54 -0.75
N ASN A 223 -11.54 3.35 -1.19
CA ASN A 223 -11.28 2.84 -2.54
C ASN A 223 -9.80 2.91 -2.96
N GLY A 224 -8.89 2.76 -2.00
CA GLY A 224 -7.46 2.68 -2.24
C GLY A 224 -7.12 1.43 -3.04
N TYR A 225 -6.28 1.60 -4.04
CA TYR A 225 -5.83 0.54 -4.90
C TYR A 225 -4.39 0.81 -5.33
N ILE A 226 -3.58 -0.24 -5.31
CA ILE A 226 -2.17 -0.17 -5.66
C ILE A 226 -1.79 -1.37 -6.54
N LYS A 227 -1.01 -1.07 -7.56
CA LYS A 227 -0.23 -2.02 -8.36
C LYS A 227 1.22 -1.57 -8.28
N PHE A 228 2.12 -2.44 -7.85
CA PHE A 228 3.53 -2.07 -7.74
C PHE A 228 4.46 -3.25 -7.96
N ARG A 229 5.56 -3.00 -8.66
CA ARG A 229 6.71 -3.89 -8.76
C ARG A 229 7.79 -3.46 -7.79
N LEU A 230 8.07 -4.31 -6.82
CA LEU A 230 9.18 -4.15 -5.90
C LEU A 230 10.39 -4.93 -6.45
N ASP A 231 11.34 -4.22 -7.04
CA ASP A 231 12.59 -4.82 -7.53
C ASP A 231 13.61 -4.98 -6.37
N GLU A 232 14.23 -6.15 -6.25
CA GLU A 232 15.38 -6.49 -5.37
C GLU A 232 16.73 -6.00 -5.96
N SER A 233 16.72 -5.51 -7.20
CA SER A 233 17.87 -4.93 -7.89
C SER A 233 17.49 -3.53 -8.39
N PRO A 234 18.39 -2.54 -8.33
CA PRO A 234 18.07 -1.24 -8.88
C PRO A 234 17.77 -1.42 -10.37
N LEU A 235 16.72 -0.74 -10.81
CA LEU A 235 16.74 0.11 -12.00
C LEU A 235 18.01 -0.11 -12.84
N GLY A 236 17.84 -0.72 -14.00
CA GLY A 236 18.90 -0.77 -15.00
C GLY A 236 19.50 0.63 -15.16
N ILE A 237 20.83 0.69 -15.12
CA ILE A 237 21.67 1.68 -15.80
C ILE A 237 21.07 3.09 -15.80
N PHE A 238 21.41 3.89 -14.80
CA PHE A 238 21.40 5.34 -14.98
C PHE A 238 22.38 5.67 -16.11
N ASN A 239 21.86 5.90 -17.32
CA ASN A 239 22.61 6.62 -18.33
C ASN A 239 22.56 8.10 -17.94
N PHE A 240 23.69 8.60 -17.46
CA PHE A 240 24.00 10.03 -17.44
C PHE A 240 24.11 10.57 -18.87
#